data_AF-A0A1C3XMW8-F1
#
_entry.id   AF-A0A1C3XMW8-F1
#
_cell.length_a   1.000
_cell.length_b   1.000
_cell.length_c   1.000
_cell.angle_alpha   90.00
_cell.angle_beta   90.00
_cell.angle_gamma   90.00
#
_symmetry.space_group_name_H-M   'P 1'
#
loop_
_entity.id
_entity.type
_entity.pdbx_description
1 polymer ?
#
loop_
_entity_poly.entity_id
_entity_poly.type
_entity_poly.pdbx_seq_one_letter_code
_entity_poly.pdbx_strand_id
1 'polypeptide(L)'
;MGRYQEIIEILDTAVGGSASPVGAHGAFWRNQTRDQFVALVIFGQKLLILGDGAESNLVKALLGRAPFGSDIGTPGGNFRRMPAGWPAIDPAKVDVIKRWIDDGCPQ
;
A
#
# COMPACT_ATOMS: atom_id res chain seq x y z
N MET A 1 -16.43 11.61 -3.70
CA MET A 1 -15.06 11.07 -3.77
C MET A 1 -15.11 9.75 -4.52
N GLY A 2 -14.19 9.50 -5.44
CA GLY A 2 -14.02 8.17 -6.07
C GLY A 2 -13.32 7.20 -5.12
N ARG A 3 -13.38 5.90 -5.39
CA ARG A 3 -12.76 4.88 -4.53
C ARG A 3 -11.23 4.96 -4.58
N TYR A 4 -10.65 5.35 -5.69
CA TYR A 4 -9.22 5.59 -5.78
C TYR A 4 -8.78 6.70 -4.83
N GLN A 5 -9.54 7.79 -4.74
CA GLN A 5 -9.25 8.89 -3.81
C GLN A 5 -9.33 8.43 -2.34
N GLU A 6 -10.27 7.55 -2.00
CA GLU A 6 -10.33 6.92 -0.67
C GLU A 6 -9.06 6.12 -0.36
N ILE A 7 -8.50 5.39 -1.35
CA ILE A 7 -7.24 4.66 -1.17
C ILE A 7 -6.08 5.63 -0.86
N ILE A 8 -5.99 6.74 -1.58
CA ILE A 8 -4.97 7.78 -1.35
C ILE A 8 -5.09 8.36 0.06
N GLU A 9 -6.31 8.64 0.53
CA GLU A 9 -6.57 9.18 1.87
C GLU A 9 -6.19 8.21 3.00
N ILE A 10 -6.42 6.90 2.80
CA ILE A 10 -5.98 5.86 3.73
C ILE A 10 -4.45 5.87 3.84
N LEU A 11 -3.75 5.89 2.70
CA LEU A 11 -2.29 5.87 2.67
C LEU A 11 -1.68 7.14 3.26
N ASP A 12 -2.25 8.31 2.98
CA ASP A 12 -1.79 9.57 3.55
C ASP A 12 -2.02 9.64 5.07
N THR A 13 -3.20 9.25 5.54
CA THR A 13 -3.51 9.21 6.97
C THR A 13 -2.54 8.31 7.73
N ALA A 14 -2.14 7.18 7.13
CA ALA A 14 -1.20 6.24 7.71
C ALA A 14 0.21 6.81 7.95
N VAL A 15 0.59 7.86 7.21
CA VAL A 15 1.90 8.52 7.35
C VAL A 15 1.79 9.93 7.95
N GLY A 16 0.70 10.22 8.67
CA GLY A 16 0.50 11.52 9.32
C GLY A 16 0.01 12.63 8.41
N GLY A 17 -0.62 12.31 7.28
CA GLY A 17 -1.27 13.24 6.37
C GLY A 17 -0.51 13.50 5.06
N SER A 18 -1.18 14.20 4.13
CA SER A 18 -0.71 14.44 2.76
C SER A 18 0.55 15.30 2.64
N ALA A 19 0.86 16.09 3.67
CA ALA A 19 2.08 16.90 3.73
C ALA A 19 3.28 16.17 4.38
N SER A 20 3.04 15.02 5.02
CA SER A 20 4.09 14.33 5.77
C SER A 20 5.09 13.66 4.85
N PRO A 21 6.41 13.78 5.12
CA PRO A 21 7.45 13.14 4.33
C PRO A 21 7.44 11.62 4.54
N VAL A 22 7.77 10.88 3.50
CA VAL A 22 7.89 9.42 3.50
C VAL A 22 9.31 9.06 3.04
N GLY A 23 9.94 8.09 3.70
CA GLY A 23 11.36 7.75 3.52
C GLY A 23 11.68 6.99 2.23
N ALA A 24 12.10 5.73 2.36
CA ALA A 24 12.86 4.94 1.37
C ALA A 24 12.44 5.02 -0.12
N HIS A 25 11.15 5.21 -0.41
CA HIS A 25 10.62 5.32 -1.78
C HIS A 25 9.68 6.52 -1.96
N GLY A 26 9.63 7.44 -0.99
CA GLY A 26 8.66 8.53 -0.97
C GLY A 26 7.20 8.07 -0.93
N ALA A 27 6.28 9.02 -1.04
CA ALA A 27 4.84 8.75 -1.11
C ALA A 27 4.42 8.47 -2.57
N PHE A 28 4.80 7.31 -3.10
CA PHE A 28 4.62 6.93 -4.52
C PHE A 28 3.17 7.01 -5.03
N TRP A 29 2.19 7.02 -4.11
CA TRP A 29 0.77 7.12 -4.42
C TRP A 29 0.32 8.56 -4.72
N ARG A 30 1.08 9.57 -4.30
CA ARG A 30 0.73 10.98 -4.52
C ARG A 30 0.98 11.38 -5.97
N ASN A 31 0.13 12.27 -6.49
CA ASN A 31 0.21 12.83 -7.84
C ASN A 31 0.16 11.79 -8.98
N GLN A 32 -0.45 10.63 -8.72
CA GLN A 32 -0.70 9.59 -9.71
C GLN A 32 -2.17 9.59 -10.12
N THR A 33 -2.46 9.38 -11.39
CA THR A 33 -3.80 8.90 -11.79
C THR A 33 -4.00 7.47 -11.31
N ARG A 34 -5.25 7.02 -11.28
CA ARG A 34 -5.57 5.62 -10.94
C ARG A 34 -4.76 4.63 -11.79
N ASP A 35 -4.69 4.87 -13.10
CA ASP A 35 -4.03 3.95 -14.03
C ASP A 35 -2.51 3.94 -13.84
N GLN A 36 -1.92 5.10 -13.57
CA GLN A 36 -0.50 5.19 -13.24
C GLN A 36 -0.20 4.41 -11.95
N PHE A 37 -1.03 4.58 -10.92
CA PHE A 37 -0.90 3.87 -9.65
C PHE A 37 -1.01 2.36 -9.81
N VAL A 38 -1.97 1.88 -10.59
CA VAL A 38 -2.15 0.45 -10.90
C VAL A 38 -0.94 -0.13 -11.63
N ALA A 39 -0.29 0.66 -12.48
CA ALA A 39 0.88 0.22 -13.25
C ALA A 39 2.22 0.31 -12.49
N LEU A 40 2.23 0.83 -11.25
CA LEU A 40 3.46 1.06 -10.51
C LEU A 40 4.26 -0.22 -10.24
N VAL A 41 5.58 -0.08 -10.34
CA VAL A 41 6.58 -1.05 -9.92
C VAL A 41 7.51 -0.37 -8.93
N ILE A 42 7.55 -0.86 -7.69
CA ILE A 42 8.38 -0.31 -6.61
C ILE A 42 9.43 -1.35 -6.25
N PHE A 43 10.72 -0.99 -6.30
CA PHE A 43 11.83 -1.92 -6.07
C PHE A 43 11.75 -3.23 -6.89
N GLY A 44 11.34 -3.13 -8.15
CA GLY A 44 11.21 -4.28 -9.06
C GLY A 44 9.97 -5.16 -8.80
N GLN A 45 9.10 -4.79 -7.85
CA GLN A 45 7.89 -5.51 -7.52
C GLN A 45 6.66 -4.77 -8.08
N LYS A 46 5.79 -5.46 -8.83
CA LYS A 46 4.49 -4.89 -9.21
C LYS A 46 3.72 -4.54 -7.95
N LEU A 47 3.18 -3.32 -7.88
CA LEU A 47 2.47 -2.85 -6.69
C LEU A 47 1.17 -3.65 -6.48
N LEU A 48 0.39 -3.81 -7.56
CA LEU A 48 -0.93 -4.44 -7.55
C LEU A 48 -1.01 -5.63 -8.51
N ILE A 49 -1.85 -6.59 -8.15
CA ILE A 49 -2.32 -7.69 -8.99
C ILE A 49 -3.84 -7.50 -9.10
N LEU A 50 -4.31 -7.07 -10.29
CA LEU A 50 -5.73 -6.79 -10.49
C LEU A 50 -6.58 -8.04 -10.22
N GLY A 51 -7.63 -7.88 -9.42
CA GLY A 51 -8.49 -8.99 -8.98
C GLY A 51 -7.91 -9.86 -7.87
N ASP A 52 -6.68 -9.58 -7.39
CA ASP A 52 -6.05 -10.28 -6.28
C ASP A 52 -5.39 -9.29 -5.31
N GLY A 53 -6.24 -8.67 -4.50
CA GLY A 53 -5.81 -7.77 -3.43
C GLY A 53 -5.01 -8.50 -2.36
N ALA A 54 -5.29 -9.78 -2.07
CA ALA A 54 -4.59 -10.53 -1.04
C ALA A 54 -3.11 -10.74 -1.38
N GLU A 55 -2.80 -10.97 -2.66
CA GLU A 55 -1.43 -11.22 -3.11
C GLU A 55 -0.70 -10.00 -3.67
N SER A 56 -1.41 -8.87 -3.80
CA SER A 56 -0.83 -7.57 -4.16
C SER A 56 0.20 -7.09 -3.14
N ASN A 57 1.33 -6.59 -3.64
CA ASN A 57 2.45 -6.16 -2.79
C ASN A 57 2.10 -4.98 -1.89
N LEU A 58 1.19 -4.09 -2.32
CA LEU A 58 0.66 -3.04 -1.44
C LEU A 58 0.05 -3.63 -0.15
N VAL A 59 -0.87 -4.59 -0.29
CA VAL A 59 -1.55 -5.20 0.86
C VAL A 59 -0.56 -6.01 1.71
N LYS A 60 0.34 -6.79 1.09
CA LYS A 60 1.40 -7.50 1.81
C LYS A 60 2.31 -6.56 2.59
N ALA A 61 2.69 -5.43 2.01
CA ALA A 61 3.52 -4.42 2.67
C ALA A 61 2.81 -3.81 3.88
N LEU A 62 1.52 -3.49 3.76
CA LEU A 62 0.73 -2.93 4.86
C LEU A 62 0.53 -3.91 6.03
N LEU A 63 0.31 -5.19 5.71
CA LEU A 63 0.14 -6.26 6.70
C LEU A 63 1.47 -6.81 7.24
N GLY A 64 2.60 -6.47 6.62
CA GLY A 64 3.90 -7.05 6.95
C GLY A 64 3.98 -8.54 6.62
N ARG A 65 3.32 -8.99 5.55
CA ARG A 65 3.45 -10.35 5.02
C ARG A 65 4.64 -10.44 4.07
N ALA A 66 5.29 -11.59 4.01
CA ALA A 66 6.43 -11.82 3.13
C ALA A 66 6.13 -11.37 1.68
N PRO A 67 7.06 -10.67 1.00
CA PRO A 67 8.45 -10.39 1.41
C PRO A 67 8.63 -9.17 2.33
N PHE A 68 7.58 -8.64 2.93
CA PHE A 68 7.61 -7.52 3.88
C PHE A 68 7.55 -7.98 5.34
N GLY A 69 7.75 -7.05 6.27
CA GLY A 69 7.71 -7.29 7.71
C GLY A 69 9.05 -7.64 8.35
N SER A 70 10.18 -7.27 7.73
CA SER A 70 11.52 -7.48 8.32
C SER A 70 11.71 -6.80 9.68
N ASP A 71 11.02 -5.69 9.93
CA ASP A 71 11.05 -4.96 11.20
C ASP A 71 10.09 -5.51 12.26
N ILE A 72 9.24 -6.47 11.91
CA ILE A 72 8.34 -7.16 12.85
C ILE A 72 8.64 -8.67 12.94
N GLY A 73 9.73 -9.14 12.32
CA GLY A 73 10.18 -10.53 12.39
C GLY A 73 9.42 -11.51 11.49
N THR A 74 8.76 -11.04 10.43
CA THR A 74 8.05 -11.93 9.49
C THR A 74 9.04 -12.87 8.80
N PRO A 75 8.84 -14.20 8.86
CA PRO A 75 9.68 -15.16 8.13
C PRO A 75 9.65 -14.88 6.62
N GLY A 76 10.83 -14.79 6.01
CA GLY A 76 10.97 -14.41 4.59
C GLY A 76 10.77 -12.91 4.31
N GLY A 77 10.63 -12.09 5.35
CA GLY A 77 10.56 -10.63 5.25
C GLY A 77 11.94 -10.03 4.97
N ASN A 78 12.11 -9.45 3.78
CA ASN A 78 13.32 -8.73 3.37
C ASN A 78 13.12 -7.20 3.35
N PHE A 79 11.86 -6.75 3.27
CA PHE A 79 11.46 -5.35 3.33
C PHE A 79 10.74 -5.05 4.63
N ARG A 80 10.81 -3.82 5.12
CA ARG A 80 10.03 -3.39 6.29
C ARG A 80 8.53 -3.38 5.98
N ARG A 81 7.70 -3.57 7.00
CA ARG A 81 6.26 -3.30 6.92
C ARG A 81 6.05 -1.82 6.60
N MET A 82 5.08 -1.52 5.75
CA MET A 82 4.60 -0.16 5.53
C MET A 82 3.44 0.18 6.48
N PRO A 83 3.35 1.44 6.94
CA PRO A 83 4.39 2.46 6.90
C PRO A 83 5.53 2.17 7.89
N ALA A 84 6.78 2.32 7.43
CA ALA A 84 7.96 2.07 8.25
C ALA A 84 8.21 3.24 9.23
N GLY A 85 8.41 2.95 10.51
CA GLY A 85 8.58 3.97 11.55
C GLY A 85 7.28 4.61 12.04
N TRP A 86 6.13 4.08 11.58
CA TRP A 86 4.79 4.51 11.96
C TRP A 86 3.98 3.32 12.51
N PRO A 87 2.88 3.56 13.23
CA PRO A 87 1.96 2.51 13.63
C PRO A 87 1.47 1.66 12.46
N ALA A 88 0.98 0.45 12.76
CA ALA A 88 0.29 -0.35 11.76
C ALA A 88 -0.99 0.34 11.30
N ILE A 89 -1.30 0.22 10.00
CA ILE A 89 -2.61 0.61 9.50
C ILE A 89 -3.64 -0.33 10.11
N ASP A 90 -4.80 0.22 10.47
CA ASP A 90 -5.96 -0.56 10.89
C ASP A 90 -6.30 -1.63 9.83
N PRO A 91 -6.36 -2.93 10.20
CA PRO A 91 -6.72 -4.00 9.27
C PRO A 91 -8.00 -3.73 8.47
N ALA A 92 -9.01 -3.07 9.05
CA ALA A 92 -10.24 -2.73 8.34
C ALA A 92 -10.00 -1.76 7.17
N LYS A 93 -9.01 -0.86 7.30
CA LYS A 93 -8.61 0.04 6.20
C LYS A 93 -7.81 -0.70 5.14
N VAL A 94 -7.01 -1.70 5.54
CA VAL A 94 -6.35 -2.58 4.58
C VAL A 94 -7.36 -3.41 3.80
N ASP A 95 -8.46 -3.85 4.43
CA ASP A 95 -9.54 -4.56 3.75
C ASP A 95 -10.27 -3.70 2.71
N VAL A 96 -10.39 -2.38 2.94
CA VAL A 96 -10.91 -1.44 1.93
C VAL A 96 -10.00 -1.41 0.69
N ILE A 97 -8.68 -1.32 0.90
CA ILE A 97 -7.69 -1.35 -0.19
C ILE A 97 -7.74 -2.68 -0.94
N LYS A 98 -7.75 -3.80 -0.19
CA LYS A 98 -7.85 -5.15 -0.75
C LYS A 98 -9.09 -5.27 -1.63
N ARG A 99 -10.27 -4.89 -1.12
CA ARG A 99 -11.52 -4.96 -1.88
C ARG A 99 -11.52 -4.05 -3.10
N TRP A 100 -10.90 -2.88 -3.02
CA TRP A 100 -10.73 -2.01 -4.18
C TRP A 100 -9.89 -2.67 -5.29
N ILE A 101 -8.85 -3.42 -4.93
CA ILE A 101 -8.07 -4.21 -5.89
C ILE A 101 -8.88 -5.37 -6.46
N ASP A 102 -9.60 -6.10 -5.59
CA ASP A 102 -10.46 -7.23 -5.98
C ASP A 102 -11.55 -6.79 -6.97
N ASP A 103 -12.08 -5.58 -6.81
CA ASP A 103 -13.08 -4.97 -7.69
C ASP A 103 -12.50 -4.38 -9.00
N GLY A 104 -11.21 -4.61 -9.29
CA GLY A 104 -10.55 -4.16 -10.51
C GLY A 104 -10.09 -2.70 -10.49
N CYS A 105 -9.82 -2.16 -9.30
CA CYS A 105 -9.34 -0.80 -9.07
C CYS A 105 -10.24 0.29 -9.69
N PRO A 106 -11.55 0.38 -9.38
CA PRO A 106 -12.40 1.46 -9.92
C PRO A 106 -11.90 2.86 -9.53
N GLN A 107 -12.30 3.89 -10.28
CA GLN A 107 -12.01 5.30 -9.94
C GLN A 107 -12.59 5.68 -8.57
#